data_AF-A0AAV3YT35-F1
#
_entry.id   AF-A0AAV3YT35-F1
#
_cell.length_a   1.000
_cell.length_b   1.000
_cell.length_c   1.000
_cell.angle_alpha   90.00
_cell.angle_beta   90.00
_cell.angle_gamma   90.00
#
_symmetry.space_group_name_H-M   'P 1'
#
loop_
_entity.id
_entity.type
_entity.pdbx_description
1 polymer ?
#
loop_
_entity_poly.entity_id
_entity_poly.type
_entity_poly.pdbx_seq_one_letter_code
_entity_poly.pdbx_strand_id
1 'polypeptide(L)'
;MRYIIASQAAHQTSLLKAIYITIEQKRVIAGDVAVKNTRDVAVTNTGDVAVINTGDVAVTHTGDVAVIKTGDVAVTNTGDVAVTNTGDVAVTSTGYVAVTNTEDVAVTNTGDVAVTNTGDVTVTNTGDVAVINTRDVTVTNTGDVAVTNTGDVAVTNTGDVTVINTGDMAVTNTGEVAVTNTEDGCGSDQHS
;
A
#
# COMPACT_ATOMS: atom_id res chain seq x y z
N MET A 1 46.23 -7.90 -28.08
CA MET A 1 45.31 -6.74 -27.93
C MET A 1 43.83 -7.11 -27.98
N ARG A 2 43.33 -7.81 -29.01
CA ARG A 2 41.89 -8.18 -29.13
C ARG A 2 41.33 -9.01 -27.94
N TYR A 3 42.16 -9.86 -27.34
CA TYR A 3 41.76 -10.70 -26.19
C TYR A 3 41.50 -9.91 -24.89
N ILE A 4 42.23 -8.81 -24.67
CA ILE A 4 42.12 -8.00 -23.45
C ILE A 4 40.82 -7.20 -23.45
N ILE A 5 40.42 -6.68 -24.61
CA ILE A 5 39.20 -5.87 -24.76
C ILE A 5 37.95 -6.74 -24.53
N ALA A 6 37.93 -7.97 -25.05
CA ALA A 6 36.82 -8.91 -24.84
C ALA A 6 36.67 -9.33 -23.36
N SER A 7 37.79 -9.58 -22.68
CA SER A 7 37.81 -9.90 -21.23
C SER A 7 37.30 -8.74 -20.37
N GLN A 8 37.72 -7.51 -20.66
CA GLN A 8 37.28 -6.32 -19.94
C GLN A 8 35.77 -6.05 -20.10
N ALA A 9 35.23 -6.24 -21.31
CA ALA A 9 33.81 -6.10 -21.60
C ALA A 9 32.97 -7.18 -20.89
N ALA A 10 33.45 -8.43 -20.86
CA ALA A 10 32.80 -9.51 -20.12
C ALA A 10 32.81 -9.25 -18.59
N HIS A 11 33.92 -8.74 -18.05
CA HIS A 11 34.03 -8.35 -16.65
C HIS A 11 33.09 -7.18 -16.29
N GLN A 12 33.06 -6.12 -17.10
CA GLN A 12 32.12 -4.99 -16.92
C GLN A 12 30.66 -5.45 -16.99
N THR A 13 30.32 -6.34 -17.92
CA THR A 13 28.97 -6.91 -18.04
C THR A 13 28.63 -7.80 -16.83
N SER A 14 29.61 -8.53 -16.30
CA SER A 14 29.47 -9.30 -15.06
C SER A 14 29.29 -8.40 -13.84
N LEU A 15 29.95 -7.25 -13.78
CA LEU A 15 29.77 -6.25 -12.73
C LEU A 15 28.39 -5.58 -12.82
N LEU A 16 27.92 -5.23 -14.02
CA LEU A 16 26.55 -4.73 -14.22
C LEU A 16 25.48 -5.78 -13.84
N LYS A 17 25.72 -7.07 -14.13
CA LYS A 17 24.85 -8.17 -13.68
C LYS A 17 24.93 -8.43 -12.17
N ALA A 18 26.03 -8.07 -11.51
CA ALA A 18 26.13 -8.14 -10.04
C ALA A 18 25.39 -6.98 -9.36
N ILE A 19 25.22 -5.85 -10.07
CA ILE A 19 24.41 -4.68 -9.66
C ILE A 19 22.92 -4.93 -9.95
N TYR A 20 22.57 -5.56 -11.08
CA TYR A 20 21.24 -6.12 -11.34
C TYR A 20 21.09 -7.46 -10.63
N ILE A 21 20.84 -7.39 -9.32
CA ILE A 21 20.88 -8.58 -8.48
C ILE A 21 19.88 -9.63 -8.99
N THR A 22 20.41 -10.74 -9.51
CA THR A 22 19.63 -11.99 -9.63
C THR A 22 19.56 -12.56 -8.23
N ILE A 23 18.54 -12.16 -7.45
CA ILE A 23 18.37 -12.64 -6.08
C ILE A 23 17.71 -14.02 -6.15
N GLU A 24 18.51 -15.07 -6.04
CA GLU A 24 18.05 -16.29 -5.38
C GLU A 24 18.34 -16.11 -3.89
N GLN A 25 17.26 -16.03 -3.10
CA GLN A 25 17.21 -16.28 -1.65
C GLN A 25 18.04 -15.34 -0.75
N LYS A 26 17.39 -14.26 -0.28
CA LYS A 26 17.71 -13.54 0.96
C LYS A 26 19.09 -12.87 1.03
N ARG A 27 19.15 -11.56 0.80
CA ARG A 27 20.35 -10.75 1.03
C ARG A 27 20.03 -9.56 1.93
N VAL A 28 20.73 -9.44 3.05
CA VAL A 28 20.79 -8.21 3.85
C VAL A 28 21.82 -7.31 3.18
N ILE A 29 21.40 -6.13 2.75
CA ILE A 29 22.29 -5.11 2.17
C ILE A 29 22.27 -3.92 3.14
N ALA A 30 23.37 -3.19 3.23
CA ALA A 30 23.41 -1.88 3.87
C ALA A 30 23.46 -0.83 2.75
N GLY A 31 22.47 0.07 2.69
CA GLY A 31 22.31 1.07 1.62
C GLY A 31 21.12 0.79 0.70
N ASP A 32 20.89 1.63 -0.29
CA ASP A 32 19.68 1.55 -1.15
C ASP A 32 19.66 0.26 -2.00
N VAL A 33 18.46 -0.32 -2.15
CA VAL A 33 18.23 -1.58 -2.86
C VAL A 33 17.19 -1.38 -3.95
N ALA A 34 17.58 -1.67 -5.19
CA ALA A 34 16.67 -1.78 -6.32
C ALA A 34 16.56 -3.24 -6.78
N VAL A 35 15.35 -3.79 -6.82
CA VAL A 35 15.05 -5.16 -7.26
C VAL A 35 14.17 -5.15 -8.49
N LYS A 36 14.56 -5.94 -9.51
CA LYS A 36 13.75 -6.19 -10.70
C LYS A 36 13.79 -7.68 -11.08
N ASN A 37 12.72 -8.42 -10.80
CA ASN A 37 12.63 -9.87 -11.04
C ASN A 37 11.17 -10.29 -11.31
N THR A 38 10.93 -11.56 -11.60
CA THR A 38 9.60 -12.17 -11.76
C THR A 38 9.33 -13.30 -10.77
N ARG A 39 10.29 -13.59 -9.87
CA ARG A 39 10.18 -14.59 -8.80
C ARG A 39 9.92 -13.91 -7.47
N ASP A 40 9.53 -14.68 -6.47
CA ASP A 40 9.36 -14.19 -5.10
C ASP A 40 10.63 -13.51 -4.58
N VAL A 41 10.45 -12.43 -3.83
CA VAL A 41 11.49 -11.56 -3.31
C VAL A 41 11.27 -11.33 -1.83
N ALA A 42 12.33 -11.56 -1.05
CA ALA A 42 12.40 -11.18 0.35
C ALA A 42 13.56 -10.18 0.52
N VAL A 43 13.26 -8.98 1.03
CA VAL A 43 14.25 -7.91 1.27
C VAL A 43 14.34 -7.62 2.78
N THR A 44 15.57 -7.54 3.28
CA THR A 44 15.86 -7.03 4.62
C THR A 44 16.95 -5.96 4.48
N ASN A 45 16.65 -4.71 4.78
CA ASN A 45 17.55 -3.58 4.50
C ASN A 45 17.37 -2.44 5.51
N THR A 46 18.25 -1.45 5.49
CA THR A 46 18.17 -0.20 6.27
C THR A 46 18.28 1.09 5.44
N GLY A 47 18.58 1.03 4.13
CA GLY A 47 18.40 2.16 3.19
C GLY A 47 17.28 1.93 2.17
N ASP A 48 16.91 2.94 1.38
CA ASP A 48 15.67 2.94 0.59
C ASP A 48 15.51 1.70 -0.31
N VAL A 49 14.29 1.18 -0.40
CA VAL A 49 13.97 -0.06 -1.13
C VAL A 49 13.00 0.25 -2.26
N ALA A 50 13.41 -0.02 -3.50
CA ALA A 50 12.56 0.00 -4.68
C ALA A 50 12.43 -1.41 -5.28
N VAL A 51 11.21 -1.92 -5.39
CA VAL A 51 10.93 -3.27 -5.94
C VAL A 51 10.00 -3.18 -7.13
N ILE A 52 10.40 -3.79 -8.26
CA ILE A 52 9.54 -4.04 -9.41
C ILE A 52 9.49 -5.56 -9.62
N ASN A 53 8.34 -6.19 -9.38
CA ASN A 53 8.23 -7.65 -9.41
C ASN A 53 6.86 -8.16 -9.91
N THR A 54 6.79 -9.41 -10.33
CA THR A 54 5.52 -10.11 -10.61
C THR A 54 5.21 -11.25 -9.62
N GLY A 55 6.21 -11.85 -8.97
CA GLY A 55 6.03 -12.87 -7.91
C GLY A 55 6.08 -12.25 -6.51
N ASP A 56 5.80 -13.02 -5.45
CA ASP A 56 5.53 -12.53 -4.08
C ASP A 56 6.60 -11.60 -3.48
N VAL A 57 6.21 -10.59 -2.70
CA VAL A 57 7.15 -9.60 -2.15
C VAL A 57 6.96 -9.48 -0.66
N ALA A 58 8.01 -9.81 0.10
CA ALA A 58 8.11 -9.58 1.53
C ALA A 58 9.24 -8.59 1.81
N VAL A 59 8.96 -7.49 2.51
CA VAL A 59 9.96 -6.46 2.86
C VAL A 59 9.96 -6.23 4.36
N THR A 60 11.14 -6.26 4.98
CA THR A 60 11.37 -5.84 6.37
C THR A 60 12.42 -4.75 6.39
N HIS A 61 12.04 -3.53 6.80
CA HIS A 61 12.83 -2.34 6.49
C HIS A 61 12.73 -1.20 7.54
N THR A 62 13.64 -0.22 7.46
CA THR A 62 13.67 0.95 8.36
C THR A 62 13.81 2.31 7.64
N GLY A 63 13.68 2.35 6.32
CA GLY A 63 13.71 3.55 5.47
C GLY A 63 12.51 3.56 4.51
N ASP A 64 12.61 4.24 3.36
CA ASP A 64 11.46 4.34 2.46
C ASP A 64 11.32 3.09 1.59
N VAL A 65 10.08 2.62 1.40
CA VAL A 65 9.75 1.44 0.58
C VAL A 65 8.83 1.85 -0.57
N ALA A 66 9.26 1.59 -1.80
CA ALA A 66 8.44 1.69 -3.00
C ALA A 66 8.30 0.32 -3.68
N VAL A 67 7.07 -0.16 -3.87
CA VAL A 67 6.78 -1.46 -4.52
C VAL A 67 5.83 -1.25 -5.69
N ILE A 68 6.20 -1.73 -6.87
CA ILE A 68 5.34 -1.81 -8.06
C ILE A 68 5.23 -3.27 -8.49
N LYS A 69 4.03 -3.84 -8.49
CA LYS A 69 3.88 -5.29 -8.52
C LYS A 69 2.53 -5.84 -8.98
N THR A 70 2.45 -7.17 -9.18
CA THR A 70 1.21 -7.90 -9.48
C THR A 70 0.80 -9.01 -8.50
N GLY A 71 1.72 -9.68 -7.79
CA GLY A 71 1.34 -10.71 -6.80
C GLY A 71 1.10 -10.15 -5.38
N ASP A 72 1.22 -10.97 -4.33
CA ASP A 72 0.97 -10.53 -2.94
C ASP A 72 2.13 -9.78 -2.26
N VAL A 73 1.83 -8.65 -1.61
CA VAL A 73 2.81 -7.75 -0.97
C VAL A 73 2.63 -7.80 0.54
N ALA A 74 3.70 -8.11 1.26
CA ALA A 74 3.80 -7.96 2.70
C ALA A 74 4.95 -7.01 3.06
N VAL A 75 4.65 -5.88 3.70
CA VAL A 75 5.65 -4.89 4.12
C VAL A 75 5.60 -4.70 5.63
N THR A 76 6.75 -4.79 6.30
CA THR A 76 6.96 -4.33 7.67
C THR A 76 8.04 -3.26 7.65
N ASN A 77 7.68 -2.01 7.92
CA ASN A 77 8.59 -0.88 7.73
C ASN A 77 8.47 0.16 8.85
N THR A 78 9.55 0.88 9.17
CA THR A 78 9.44 2.05 10.08
C THR A 78 9.46 3.41 9.37
N GLY A 79 9.75 3.45 8.07
CA GLY A 79 9.69 4.65 7.23
C GLY A 79 8.44 4.71 6.35
N ASP A 80 8.48 5.52 5.29
CA ASP A 80 7.34 5.68 4.40
C ASP A 80 7.18 4.47 3.47
N VAL A 81 5.95 4.16 3.08
CA VAL A 81 5.61 3.02 2.24
C VAL A 81 4.69 3.48 1.11
N ALA A 82 5.13 3.27 -0.13
CA ALA A 82 4.33 3.45 -1.33
C ALA A 82 4.18 2.11 -2.06
N VAL A 83 2.94 1.65 -2.24
CA VAL A 83 2.64 0.39 -2.94
C VAL A 83 1.70 0.65 -4.11
N THR A 84 2.07 0.18 -5.29
CA THR A 84 1.19 0.04 -6.45
C THR A 84 1.12 -1.44 -6.81
N ASN A 85 -0.01 -2.10 -6.56
CA ASN A 85 -0.14 -3.54 -6.73
C ASN A 85 -1.44 -3.93 -7.46
N THR A 86 -1.54 -5.21 -7.84
CA THR A 86 -2.78 -5.84 -8.33
C THR A 86 -3.08 -7.18 -7.67
N GLY A 87 -2.39 -7.50 -6.58
CA GLY A 87 -2.63 -8.66 -5.71
C GLY A 87 -2.85 -8.19 -4.26
N ASP A 88 -2.91 -9.11 -3.30
CA ASP A 88 -3.20 -8.73 -1.92
C ASP A 88 -2.06 -7.88 -1.32
N VAL A 89 -2.41 -6.91 -0.47
CA VAL A 89 -1.44 -6.00 0.17
C VAL A 89 -1.65 -6.01 1.68
N ALA A 90 -0.61 -6.39 2.41
CA ALA A 90 -0.52 -6.27 3.86
C ALA A 90 0.64 -5.32 4.22
N VAL A 91 0.35 -4.22 4.91
CA VAL A 91 1.35 -3.25 5.36
C VAL A 91 1.26 -3.07 6.87
N THR A 92 2.39 -3.26 7.56
CA THR A 92 2.60 -2.85 8.94
C THR A 92 3.66 -1.75 8.96
N SER A 93 3.30 -0.54 9.34
CA SER A 93 4.24 0.58 9.36
C SER A 93 4.11 1.54 10.53
N THR A 94 5.01 2.51 10.60
CA THR A 94 4.93 3.67 11.48
C THR A 94 5.07 5.01 10.74
N GLY A 95 5.41 4.98 9.44
CA GLY A 95 5.54 6.17 8.59
C GLY A 95 4.27 6.48 7.80
N TYR A 96 4.39 7.30 6.76
CA TYR A 96 3.30 7.52 5.81
C TYR A 96 3.09 6.29 4.94
N VAL A 97 1.84 5.87 4.73
CA VAL A 97 1.49 4.72 3.88
C VAL A 97 0.58 5.18 2.76
N ALA A 98 1.03 5.03 1.51
CA ALA A 98 0.22 5.20 0.31
C ALA A 98 0.06 3.87 -0.43
N VAL A 99 -1.18 3.43 -0.65
CA VAL A 99 -1.50 2.19 -1.38
C VAL A 99 -2.43 2.49 -2.53
N THR A 100 -2.06 2.04 -3.73
CA THR A 100 -2.93 1.90 -4.90
C THR A 100 -3.02 0.42 -5.25
N ASN A 101 -4.19 -0.19 -5.12
CA ASN A 101 -4.38 -1.62 -5.36
C ASN A 101 -5.69 -1.93 -6.09
N THR A 102 -5.84 -3.18 -6.53
CA THR A 102 -7.10 -3.70 -7.07
C THR A 102 -7.70 -4.86 -6.30
N GLU A 103 -6.90 -5.52 -5.46
CA GLU A 103 -7.33 -6.62 -4.58
C GLU A 103 -7.31 -6.16 -3.12
N ASP A 104 -7.35 -7.09 -2.17
CA ASP A 104 -7.55 -6.75 -0.77
C ASP A 104 -6.36 -6.00 -0.17
N VAL A 105 -6.67 -5.04 0.71
CA VAL A 105 -5.67 -4.21 1.39
C VAL A 105 -5.90 -4.25 2.89
N ALA A 106 -4.89 -4.69 3.63
CA ALA A 106 -4.83 -4.62 5.08
C ALA A 106 -3.67 -3.70 5.52
N VAL A 107 -3.98 -2.63 6.26
CA VAL A 107 -2.99 -1.69 6.79
C VAL A 107 -3.08 -1.63 8.30
N THR A 108 -1.95 -1.85 8.98
CA THR A 108 -1.73 -1.51 10.38
C THR A 108 -0.67 -0.43 10.45
N ASN A 109 -1.01 0.79 10.85
CA ASN A 109 -0.07 1.91 10.87
C ASN A 109 -0.20 2.75 12.15
N THR A 110 0.76 3.63 12.38
CA THR A 110 0.62 4.72 13.35
C THR A 110 0.73 6.12 12.73
N GLY A 111 1.31 6.22 11.53
CA GLY A 111 1.36 7.46 10.74
C GLY A 111 0.14 7.61 9.82
N ASP A 112 0.20 8.56 8.90
CA ASP A 112 -0.92 8.83 7.99
C ASP A 112 -1.05 7.72 6.92
N VAL A 113 -2.29 7.44 6.52
CA VAL A 113 -2.63 6.38 5.57
C VAL A 113 -3.49 6.95 4.44
N ALA A 114 -3.09 6.73 3.19
CA ALA A 114 -3.86 7.02 2.00
C ALA A 114 -4.04 5.74 1.17
N VAL A 115 -5.28 5.32 0.93
CA VAL A 115 -5.60 4.12 0.15
C VAL A 115 -6.52 4.47 -1.01
N THR A 116 -6.16 4.05 -2.21
CA THR A 116 -7.05 4.00 -3.38
C THR A 116 -7.15 2.54 -3.81
N ASN A 117 -8.33 1.93 -3.65
CA ASN A 117 -8.53 0.51 -3.91
C ASN A 117 -9.81 0.20 -4.69
N THR A 118 -9.89 -1.01 -5.23
CA THR A 118 -11.14 -1.60 -5.74
C THR A 118 -11.47 -2.98 -5.14
N GLY A 119 -10.59 -3.49 -4.26
CA GLY A 119 -10.81 -4.64 -3.38
C GLY A 119 -11.28 -4.24 -1.98
N ASP A 120 -11.40 -5.20 -1.07
CA ASP A 120 -11.79 -4.90 0.30
C ASP A 120 -10.64 -4.18 1.03
N VAL A 121 -10.97 -3.24 1.92
CA VAL A 121 -9.97 -2.46 2.66
C VAL A 121 -10.21 -2.58 4.15
N THR A 122 -9.18 -3.02 4.87
CA THR A 122 -9.13 -2.98 6.34
C THR A 122 -8.00 -2.09 6.80
N VAL A 123 -8.30 -1.07 7.60
CA VAL A 123 -7.29 -0.17 8.18
C VAL A 123 -7.43 -0.16 9.70
N THR A 124 -6.32 -0.42 10.39
CA THR A 124 -6.14 -0.14 11.82
C THR A 124 -5.05 0.92 11.94
N ASN A 125 -5.38 2.13 12.38
CA ASN A 125 -4.42 3.24 12.44
C ASN A 125 -4.56 4.05 13.73
N THR A 126 -3.59 4.94 13.97
CA THR A 126 -3.71 6.02 14.97
C THR A 126 -3.56 7.42 14.39
N GLY A 127 -2.97 7.55 13.20
CA GLY A 127 -2.84 8.81 12.45
C GLY A 127 -4.04 9.08 11.53
N ASP A 128 -3.90 10.01 10.59
CA ASP A 128 -4.99 10.35 9.69
C ASP A 128 -5.18 9.27 8.61
N VAL A 129 -6.43 9.02 8.22
CA VAL A 129 -6.79 7.98 7.25
C VAL A 129 -7.64 8.58 6.14
N ALA A 130 -7.18 8.46 4.90
CA ALA A 130 -7.93 8.77 3.69
C ALA A 130 -8.13 7.51 2.84
N VAL A 131 -9.37 7.14 2.56
CA VAL A 131 -9.71 5.96 1.74
C VAL A 131 -10.64 6.35 0.60
N ILE A 132 -10.26 5.96 -0.61
CA ILE A 132 -11.13 5.94 -1.79
C ILE A 132 -11.27 4.48 -2.21
N ASN A 133 -12.48 3.93 -2.13
CA ASN A 133 -12.75 2.54 -2.51
C ASN A 133 -14.07 2.42 -3.29
N THR A 134 -14.32 1.24 -3.83
CA THR A 134 -15.60 0.85 -4.44
C THR A 134 -16.21 -0.41 -3.82
N ARG A 135 -15.47 -1.08 -2.92
CA ARG A 135 -15.87 -2.28 -2.16
C ARG A 135 -15.88 -2.01 -0.66
N ASP A 136 -15.94 -3.05 0.16
CA ASP A 136 -16.13 -2.91 1.60
C ASP A 136 -14.92 -2.25 2.25
N VAL A 137 -15.19 -1.33 3.18
CA VAL A 137 -14.19 -0.58 3.92
C VAL A 137 -14.45 -0.74 5.41
N THR A 138 -13.48 -1.30 6.13
CA THR A 138 -13.46 -1.34 7.60
C THR A 138 -12.30 -0.50 8.12
N VAL A 139 -12.61 0.50 8.95
CA VAL A 139 -11.60 1.37 9.58
C VAL A 139 -11.77 1.35 11.10
N THR A 140 -10.69 1.04 11.80
CA THR A 140 -10.53 1.30 13.23
C THR A 140 -9.41 2.33 13.41
N ASN A 141 -9.74 3.54 13.85
CA ASN A 141 -8.77 4.62 13.96
C ASN A 141 -8.92 5.41 15.26
N THR A 142 -7.94 6.26 15.57
CA THR A 142 -8.06 7.30 16.59
C THR A 142 -7.86 8.73 16.05
N GLY A 143 -7.21 8.88 14.89
CA GLY A 143 -7.04 10.16 14.19
C GLY A 143 -8.22 10.50 13.29
N ASP A 144 -8.05 11.47 12.39
CA ASP A 144 -9.12 11.87 11.48
C ASP A 144 -9.32 10.84 10.37
N VAL A 145 -10.56 10.63 9.95
CA VAL A 145 -10.93 9.65 8.93
C VAL A 145 -11.74 10.31 7.83
N ALA A 146 -11.28 10.21 6.59
CA ALA A 146 -11.99 10.59 5.39
C ALA A 146 -12.20 9.36 4.49
N VAL A 147 -13.44 8.98 4.23
CA VAL A 147 -13.79 7.85 3.36
C VAL A 147 -14.70 8.32 2.23
N THR A 148 -14.33 8.00 0.98
CA THR A 148 -15.21 8.05 -0.18
C THR A 148 -15.37 6.63 -0.71
N ASN A 149 -16.57 6.07 -0.64
CA ASN A 149 -16.82 4.68 -1.01
C ASN A 149 -18.13 4.52 -1.79
N THR A 150 -18.29 3.38 -2.47
CA THR A 150 -19.58 2.94 -3.01
C THR A 150 -20.08 1.62 -2.44
N GLY A 151 -19.23 0.86 -1.75
CA GLY A 151 -19.59 -0.37 -1.03
C GLY A 151 -19.95 -0.12 0.42
N ASP A 152 -19.94 -1.17 1.23
CA ASP A 152 -20.29 -1.04 2.65
C ASP A 152 -19.14 -0.40 3.44
N VAL A 153 -19.49 0.43 4.43
CA VAL A 153 -18.51 1.16 5.25
C VAL A 153 -18.77 0.93 6.73
N ALA A 154 -17.77 0.37 7.42
CA ALA A 154 -17.75 0.24 8.86
C ALA A 154 -16.59 1.07 9.44
N VAL A 155 -16.90 2.07 10.27
CA VAL A 155 -15.91 2.94 10.93
C VAL A 155 -16.10 2.91 12.44
N THR A 156 -15.04 2.57 13.16
CA THR A 156 -14.91 2.80 14.61
C THR A 156 -13.78 3.81 14.82
N ASN A 157 -14.11 5.01 15.29
CA ASN A 157 -13.13 6.09 15.45
C ASN A 157 -13.30 6.85 16.77
N THR A 158 -12.29 7.64 17.14
CA THR A 158 -12.40 8.66 18.19
C THR A 158 -12.16 10.09 17.70
N GLY A 159 -11.48 10.26 16.56
CA GLY A 159 -11.25 11.55 15.90
C GLY A 159 -12.41 11.99 15.01
N ASP A 160 -12.19 12.99 14.17
CA ASP A 160 -13.25 13.47 13.27
C ASP A 160 -13.44 12.51 12.10
N VAL A 161 -14.69 12.31 11.68
CA VAL A 161 -15.05 11.36 10.62
C VAL A 161 -15.83 12.07 9.54
N THR A 162 -15.32 12.04 8.31
CA THR A 162 -16.03 12.43 7.10
C THR A 162 -16.24 11.21 6.21
N VAL A 163 -17.49 10.88 5.88
CA VAL A 163 -17.82 9.77 4.96
C VAL A 163 -18.74 10.26 3.85
N ILE A 164 -18.36 9.96 2.61
CA ILE A 164 -19.21 10.05 1.42
C ILE A 164 -19.40 8.63 0.93
N ASN A 165 -20.62 8.09 1.02
CA ASN A 165 -20.91 6.71 0.63
C ASN A 165 -22.21 6.60 -0.18
N THR A 166 -22.36 5.51 -0.92
CA THR A 166 -23.65 5.09 -1.52
C THR A 166 -24.13 3.73 -1.01
N GLY A 167 -23.25 2.94 -0.36
CA GLY A 167 -23.60 1.65 0.24
C GLY A 167 -24.05 1.76 1.70
N ASP A 168 -24.22 0.61 2.36
CA ASP A 168 -24.58 0.58 3.77
C ASP A 168 -23.45 1.16 4.62
N MET A 169 -23.81 1.79 5.75
CA MET A 169 -22.82 2.45 6.59
C MET A 169 -23.11 2.29 8.07
N ALA A 170 -22.10 1.87 8.83
CA ALA A 170 -22.08 1.80 10.27
C ALA A 170 -20.89 2.63 10.81
N VAL A 171 -21.19 3.76 11.46
CA VAL A 171 -20.17 4.63 12.10
C VAL A 171 -20.40 4.66 13.61
N THR A 172 -19.40 4.21 14.37
CA THR A 172 -19.31 4.37 15.82
C THR A 172 -18.18 5.35 16.10
N ASN A 173 -18.50 6.59 16.49
CA ASN A 173 -17.51 7.64 16.73
C ASN A 173 -17.80 8.43 18.02
N THR A 174 -16.76 8.93 18.66
CA THR A 174 -16.86 9.90 19.77
C THR A 174 -16.52 11.33 19.38
N GLY A 175 -15.87 11.55 18.22
CA GLY A 175 -15.57 12.87 17.65
C GLY A 175 -16.70 13.42 16.78
N GLU A 176 -16.41 14.44 15.96
CA GLU A 176 -17.38 14.97 15.00
C GLU A 176 -17.62 13.97 13.87
N VAL A 177 -18.85 13.92 13.35
CA VAL A 177 -19.23 13.01 12.25
C VAL A 177 -19.99 13.80 11.19
N ALA A 178 -19.41 13.86 9.99
CA ALA A 178 -20.04 14.39 8.78
C ALA A 178 -20.24 13.26 7.77
N VAL A 179 -21.50 12.94 7.46
CA VAL A 179 -21.85 11.85 6.54
C VAL A 179 -22.72 12.39 5.42
N THR A 180 -22.37 12.04 4.19
CA THR A 180 -23.22 12.20 3.01
C THR A 180 -23.47 10.81 2.41
N ASN A 181 -24.70 10.31 2.52
CA ASN A 181 -25.14 9.13 1.78
C ASN A 181 -25.95 9.60 0.56
N THR A 182 -25.51 9.24 -0.64
CA THR A 182 -26.22 9.58 -1.89
C THR A 182 -26.92 8.37 -2.48
N GLU A 183 -27.73 7.66 -1.69
CA GLU A 183 -28.75 6.77 -2.24
C GLU A 183 -29.47 7.51 -3.39
N ASP A 184 -29.48 6.89 -4.56
CA ASP A 184 -29.84 7.50 -5.84
C ASP A 184 -31.03 8.46 -5.74
N GLY A 185 -30.83 9.67 -6.28
CA GLY A 185 -31.91 10.58 -6.61
C GLY A 185 -32.87 9.95 -7.62
N CYS A 186 -33.89 9.25 -7.13
CA CYS A 186 -35.14 9.00 -7.84
C CYS A 186 -36.32 9.15 -6.86
N GLY A 187 -36.64 10.40 -6.56
CA GLY A 187 -37.83 10.82 -5.82
C GLY A 187 -38.21 12.24 -6.22
N SER A 188 -38.19 12.54 -7.51
CA SER A 188 -38.90 13.71 -8.03
C SER A 188 -40.41 13.41 -8.01
N ASP A 189 -41.18 14.38 -7.52
CA ASP A 189 -42.64 14.48 -7.59
C ASP A 189 -43.49 13.32 -7.01
N GLN A 190 -44.01 13.55 -5.80
CA GLN A 190 -45.46 13.44 -5.59
C GLN A 190 -45.93 14.64 -4.78
N HIS A 191 -46.34 15.66 -5.54
CA HIS A 191 -47.27 16.69 -5.10
C HIS A 191 -48.66 16.04 -4.99
N SER A 192 -49.25 16.01 -3.79
CA SER A 192 -50.68 16.18 -3.47
C SER A 192 -50.96 15.84 -2.01
#